data_AF-A0A7R9BDZ1-F1
#
_entry.id   AF-A0A7R9BDZ1-F1
#
_cell.length_a   1.000
_cell.length_b   1.000
_cell.length_c   1.000
_cell.angle_alpha   90.00
_cell.angle_beta   90.00
_cell.angle_gamma   90.00
#
_symmetry.space_group_name_H-M   'P 1'
#
loop_
_entity.id
_entity.type
_entity.pdbx_description
1 polymer ?
#
loop_
_entity_poly.entity_id
_entity_poly.type
_entity_poly.pdbx_seq_one_letter_code
_entity_poly.pdbx_strand_id
1 'polypeptide(L)'
;MEQVPEVMVKEVGNAVRMDIVMSEAAAPKPACLESPTEPTVTVEEIQKKLEDAAIRRHSLMSEKQASLAARISKIEETHKRKEEIDQQFIKSTKEALEQKLEAAEENKIKLLNDLKTRVKEELEKIMQHHQSKENEDLEQAKSLMDAIQEKLETAAANRDQNLQAVVKRLKDHEEAVNRCLTSQKEQLDALKDKINSQLEKAAENRNAKLQEIKDAAKEHDKKVDAIKQKKEGEEN
;
A
#
# COMPACT_ATOMS: atom_id res chain seq x y z
N MET A 1 146.61 -20.39 -66.48
CA MET A 1 146.72 -19.01 -67.00
C MET A 1 145.84 -18.16 -66.11
N GLU A 2 146.47 -17.32 -65.30
CA GLU A 2 145.83 -16.49 -64.28
C GLU A 2 145.16 -15.30 -65.01
N GLN A 3 143.82 -15.28 -65.07
CA GLN A 3 143.06 -14.18 -65.64
C GLN A 3 143.07 -13.01 -64.65
N VAL A 4 143.68 -11.89 -65.06
CA VAL A 4 143.70 -10.63 -64.30
C VAL A 4 142.29 -10.00 -64.41
N PRO A 5 141.60 -9.69 -63.29
CA PRO A 5 140.25 -9.12 -63.33
C PRO A 5 140.27 -7.67 -63.85
N GLU A 6 139.32 -7.35 -64.73
CA GLU A 6 139.08 -6.00 -65.23
C GLU A 6 138.30 -5.20 -64.17
N VAL A 7 138.93 -4.16 -63.60
CA VAL A 7 138.34 -3.34 -62.53
C VAL A 7 137.99 -1.98 -63.09
N MET A 8 136.70 -1.64 -63.11
CA MET A 8 136.23 -0.28 -63.43
C MET A 8 136.10 0.52 -62.13
N VAL A 9 137.01 1.48 -61.94
CA VAL A 9 137.06 2.37 -60.77
C VAL A 9 136.37 3.69 -61.12
N LYS A 10 135.37 4.10 -60.33
CA LYS A 10 134.76 5.43 -60.44
C LYS A 10 134.86 6.14 -59.09
N GLU A 11 135.50 7.30 -59.10
CA GLU A 11 135.50 8.21 -57.96
C GLU A 11 134.21 9.03 -57.97
N VAL A 12 133.46 9.00 -56.87
CA VAL A 12 132.27 9.82 -56.68
C VAL A 12 132.48 10.63 -55.40
N GLY A 13 132.99 11.85 -55.56
CA GLY A 13 133.39 12.70 -54.44
C GLY A 13 134.58 12.13 -53.66
N ASN A 14 134.54 12.17 -52.32
CA ASN A 14 135.63 11.68 -51.45
C ASN A 14 135.62 10.15 -51.23
N ALA A 15 134.94 9.39 -52.09
CA ALA A 15 134.86 7.94 -52.01
C ALA A 15 135.11 7.28 -53.36
N VAL A 16 135.88 6.20 -53.34
CA VAL A 16 136.18 5.38 -54.52
C VAL A 16 135.23 4.18 -54.54
N ARG A 17 134.41 4.06 -55.58
CA ARG A 17 133.60 2.86 -55.83
C ARG A 17 134.29 2.03 -56.92
N MET A 18 134.58 0.78 -56.60
CA MET A 18 135.13 -0.20 -57.54
C MET A 18 134.11 -1.29 -57.76
N ASP A 19 133.74 -1.52 -59.02
CA ASP A 19 133.02 -2.72 -59.41
C ASP A 19 134.07 -3.76 -59.85
N ILE A 20 134.28 -4.77 -59.01
CA ILE A 20 135.22 -5.87 -59.28
C ILE A 20 134.41 -7.05 -59.84
N VAL A 21 134.56 -7.32 -61.13
CA VAL A 21 133.94 -8.48 -61.78
C VAL A 21 134.92 -9.65 -61.71
N MET A 22 134.66 -10.59 -60.80
CA MET A 22 135.56 -11.75 -60.57
C MET A 22 135.39 -12.88 -61.59
N SER A 23 134.31 -12.86 -62.39
CA SER A 23 134.06 -13.76 -63.53
C SER A 23 132.87 -13.25 -64.36
N GLU A 24 132.89 -13.43 -65.67
CA GLU A 24 131.78 -13.06 -66.57
C GLU A 24 130.51 -13.88 -66.27
N ALA A 25 129.33 -13.24 -66.28
CA ALA A 25 128.08 -13.88 -65.89
C ALA A 25 127.69 -14.99 -66.88
N ALA A 26 127.65 -16.24 -66.41
CA ALA A 26 127.42 -17.45 -67.22
C ALA A 26 125.99 -17.60 -67.80
N ALA A 27 125.10 -16.64 -67.59
CA ALA A 27 123.74 -16.65 -68.13
C ALA A 27 123.30 -15.23 -68.53
N PRO A 28 122.55 -15.08 -69.64
CA PRO A 28 122.02 -13.79 -70.06
C PRO A 28 121.07 -13.22 -69.00
N LYS A 29 121.16 -11.91 -68.77
CA LYS A 29 120.32 -11.15 -67.82
C LYS A 29 118.85 -11.55 -67.98
N PRO A 30 118.16 -12.05 -66.94
CA PRO A 30 116.74 -12.39 -67.04
C PRO A 30 115.98 -11.14 -67.48
N ALA A 31 115.13 -11.29 -68.50
CA ALA A 31 114.25 -10.23 -68.96
C ALA A 31 113.46 -9.71 -67.76
N CYS A 32 113.62 -8.43 -67.45
CA CYS A 32 112.83 -7.77 -66.43
C CYS A 32 111.37 -7.89 -66.89
N LEU A 33 110.58 -8.69 -66.19
CA LEU A 33 109.13 -8.68 -66.33
C LEU A 33 108.70 -7.26 -66.04
N GLU A 34 108.15 -6.58 -67.05
CA GLU A 34 107.59 -5.25 -66.90
C GLU A 34 106.58 -5.30 -65.74
N SER A 35 106.86 -4.51 -64.70
CA SER A 35 105.88 -4.19 -63.68
C SER A 35 104.59 -3.75 -64.38
N PRO A 36 103.39 -4.22 -63.96
CA PRO A 36 102.14 -3.81 -64.59
C PRO A 36 102.11 -2.28 -64.68
N THR A 37 102.07 -1.74 -65.90
CA THR A 37 101.89 -0.32 -66.16
C THR A 37 100.66 0.13 -65.39
N GLU A 38 100.83 1.04 -64.43
CA GLU A 38 99.70 1.60 -63.69
C GLU A 38 98.70 2.16 -64.71
N PRO A 39 97.40 1.78 -64.64
CA PRO A 39 96.41 2.31 -65.57
C PRO A 39 96.35 3.83 -65.41
N THR A 40 96.49 4.56 -66.52
CA THR A 40 96.43 6.02 -66.56
C THR A 40 95.03 6.48 -66.15
N VAL A 41 94.85 6.82 -64.88
CA VAL A 41 93.56 7.26 -64.33
C VAL A 41 93.18 8.59 -64.97
N THR A 42 92.01 8.64 -65.62
CA THR A 42 91.49 9.87 -66.24
C THR A 42 90.86 10.79 -65.19
N VAL A 43 90.82 12.10 -65.46
CA VAL A 43 90.21 13.09 -64.53
C VAL A 43 88.73 12.77 -64.25
N GLU A 44 88.01 12.26 -65.24
CA GLU A 44 86.61 11.85 -65.13
C GLU A 44 86.43 10.66 -64.16
N GLU A 45 87.34 9.68 -64.16
CA GLU A 45 87.31 8.56 -63.23
C GLU A 45 87.58 8.98 -61.78
N ILE A 46 88.44 9.99 -61.57
CA ILE A 46 88.72 10.55 -60.25
C ILE A 46 87.47 11.27 -59.72
N GLN A 47 86.83 12.09 -60.55
CA GLN A 47 85.62 12.82 -60.16
C GLN A 47 84.47 11.86 -59.83
N LYS A 48 84.26 10.83 -60.67
CA LYS A 48 83.27 9.79 -60.40
C LYS A 48 83.51 9.07 -59.07
N LYS A 49 84.76 8.73 -58.74
CA LYS A 49 85.11 8.12 -57.43
C LYS A 49 84.81 9.05 -56.24
N LEU A 50 85.01 10.36 -56.40
CA LEU A 50 84.68 11.36 -55.38
C LEU A 50 83.17 11.53 -55.21
N GLU A 51 82.42 11.58 -56.31
CA GLU A 51 80.95 11.63 -56.31
C GLU A 51 80.37 10.36 -55.67
N ASP A 52 80.86 9.18 -56.02
CA ASP A 52 80.47 7.91 -55.40
C ASP A 52 80.77 7.89 -53.89
N ALA A 53 81.89 8.47 -53.46
CA ALA A 53 82.23 8.61 -52.04
C ALA A 53 81.29 9.58 -51.31
N ALA A 54 80.90 10.69 -51.96
CA ALA A 54 79.93 11.64 -51.43
C ALA A 54 78.54 11.02 -51.30
N ILE A 55 78.09 10.26 -52.31
CA ILE A 55 76.82 9.52 -52.29
C ILE A 55 76.81 8.49 -51.16
N ARG A 56 77.89 7.69 -51.00
CA ARG A 56 78.00 6.74 -49.89
C ARG A 56 77.93 7.43 -48.53
N ARG A 57 78.62 8.56 -48.37
CA ARG A 57 78.58 9.35 -47.12
C ARG A 57 77.16 9.86 -46.84
N HIS A 58 76.50 10.41 -47.85
CA HIS A 58 75.13 10.89 -47.73
C HIS A 58 74.15 9.76 -47.39
N SER A 59 74.25 8.62 -48.08
CA SER A 59 73.43 7.44 -47.82
C SER A 59 73.60 6.93 -46.38
N LEU A 60 74.84 6.80 -45.90
CA LEU A 60 75.11 6.40 -44.51
C LEU A 60 74.56 7.41 -43.48
N MET A 61 74.67 8.71 -43.78
CA MET A 61 74.11 9.76 -42.91
C MET A 61 72.58 9.70 -42.90
N SER A 62 71.94 9.52 -44.05
CA SER A 62 70.49 9.38 -44.19
C SER A 62 69.98 8.14 -43.45
N GLU A 63 70.66 7.00 -43.57
CA GLU A 63 70.31 5.77 -42.84
C GLU A 63 70.41 5.95 -41.32
N LYS A 64 71.47 6.63 -40.84
CA LYS A 64 71.60 6.97 -39.41
C LYS A 64 70.47 7.90 -38.94
N GLN A 65 70.11 8.91 -39.74
CA GLN A 65 69.00 9.80 -39.42
C GLN A 65 67.67 9.04 -39.39
N ALA A 66 67.42 8.14 -40.34
CA ALA A 66 66.22 7.31 -40.38
C ALA A 66 66.14 6.36 -39.17
N SER A 67 67.27 5.74 -38.79
CA SER A 67 67.36 4.89 -37.60
C SER A 67 67.06 5.67 -36.31
N LEU A 68 67.61 6.87 -36.17
CA LEU A 68 67.32 7.74 -35.03
C LEU A 68 65.86 8.18 -35.00
N ALA A 69 65.30 8.58 -36.15
CA ALA A 69 63.89 8.96 -36.28
C ALA A 69 62.97 7.80 -35.89
N ALA A 70 63.26 6.57 -36.32
CA ALA A 70 62.50 5.39 -35.94
C ALA A 70 62.55 5.11 -34.42
N ARG A 71 63.71 5.32 -33.77
CA ARG A 71 63.84 5.17 -32.31
C ARG A 71 63.04 6.24 -31.56
N ILE A 72 63.07 7.49 -32.03
CA ILE A 72 62.29 8.59 -31.44
C ILE A 72 60.80 8.32 -31.58
N SER A 73 60.34 7.96 -32.78
CA SER A 73 58.93 7.61 -33.04
C SER A 73 58.46 6.45 -32.14
N LYS A 74 59.29 5.43 -31.92
CA LYS A 74 58.95 4.34 -31.00
C LYS A 74 58.86 4.80 -29.54
N ILE A 75 59.71 5.73 -29.11
CA ILE A 75 59.62 6.33 -27.77
C ILE A 75 58.30 7.12 -27.64
N GLU A 76 57.97 7.95 -28.62
CA GLU A 76 56.73 8.74 -28.64
C GLU A 76 55.48 7.85 -28.61
N GLU A 77 55.45 6.76 -29.40
CA GLU A 77 54.36 5.78 -29.37
C GLU A 77 54.22 5.11 -28.00
N THR A 78 55.33 4.72 -27.37
CA THR A 78 55.27 4.13 -26.03
C THR A 78 54.79 5.12 -24.97
N HIS A 79 55.17 6.40 -25.09
CA HIS A 79 54.69 7.47 -24.21
C HIS A 79 53.19 7.69 -24.38
N LYS A 80 52.74 7.85 -25.63
CA LYS A 80 51.33 8.02 -25.95
C LYS A 80 50.48 6.84 -25.46
N ARG A 81 50.96 5.61 -25.66
CA ARG A 81 50.27 4.42 -25.17
C ARG A 81 50.16 4.38 -23.65
N LYS A 82 51.19 4.83 -22.94
CA LYS A 82 51.16 4.94 -21.48
C LYS A 82 50.10 5.97 -21.05
N GLU A 83 50.09 7.16 -21.66
CA GLU A 83 49.10 8.20 -21.37
C GLU A 83 47.67 7.72 -21.65
N GLU A 84 47.45 6.98 -22.74
CA GLU A 84 46.16 6.38 -23.06
C GLU A 84 45.69 5.38 -22.00
N ILE A 85 46.59 4.52 -21.49
CA ILE A 85 46.29 3.57 -20.41
C ILE A 85 45.94 4.34 -19.12
N ASP A 86 46.74 5.34 -18.75
CA ASP A 86 46.51 6.14 -17.56
C ASP A 86 45.15 6.86 -17.63
N GLN A 87 44.82 7.43 -18.79
CA GLN A 87 43.51 8.06 -19.02
C GLN A 87 42.35 7.07 -18.97
N GLN A 88 42.50 5.88 -19.57
CA GLN A 88 41.48 4.83 -19.51
C GLN A 88 41.26 4.35 -18.07
N PHE A 89 42.33 4.18 -17.29
CA PHE A 89 42.25 3.79 -15.89
C PHE A 89 41.52 4.85 -15.06
N ILE A 90 41.85 6.13 -15.24
CA ILE A 90 41.17 7.23 -14.54
C ILE A 90 39.68 7.27 -14.90
N LYS A 91 39.35 7.18 -16.20
CA LYS A 91 37.95 7.18 -16.66
C LYS A 91 37.17 5.99 -16.11
N SER A 92 37.68 4.79 -16.26
CA SER A 92 37.03 3.56 -15.77
C SER A 92 36.84 3.59 -14.25
N THR A 93 37.83 4.06 -13.49
CA THR A 93 37.73 4.17 -12.03
C THR A 93 36.69 5.22 -11.63
N LYS A 94 36.63 6.35 -12.35
CA LYS A 94 35.64 7.39 -12.10
C LYS A 94 34.21 6.90 -12.38
N GLU A 95 33.99 6.28 -13.54
CA GLU A 95 32.69 5.70 -13.92
C GLU A 95 32.24 4.62 -12.94
N ALA A 96 33.16 3.73 -12.51
CA ALA A 96 32.86 2.70 -11.53
C ALA A 96 32.50 3.28 -10.14
N LEU A 97 33.11 4.41 -9.76
CA LEU A 97 32.76 5.11 -8.52
C LEU A 97 31.39 5.78 -8.63
N GLU A 98 31.12 6.47 -9.74
CA GLU A 98 29.83 7.11 -10.01
C GLU A 98 28.68 6.08 -9.98
N GLN A 99 28.84 4.95 -10.66
CA GLN A 99 27.86 3.86 -10.64
C GLN A 99 27.62 3.30 -9.23
N LYS A 100 28.67 3.16 -8.41
CA LYS A 100 28.53 2.69 -7.03
C LYS A 100 27.78 3.69 -6.15
N LEU A 101 28.05 4.98 -6.32
CA LEU A 101 27.36 6.04 -5.58
C LEU A 101 25.89 6.13 -5.98
N GLU A 102 25.60 6.07 -7.28
CA GLU A 102 24.23 6.05 -7.81
C GLU A 102 23.45 4.83 -7.32
N ALA A 103 24.04 3.63 -7.40
CA ALA A 103 23.42 2.42 -6.86
C ALA A 103 23.18 2.50 -5.34
N ALA A 104 24.11 3.09 -4.58
CA ALA A 104 23.95 3.29 -3.14
C ALA A 104 22.80 4.27 -2.82
N GLU A 105 22.69 5.36 -3.59
CA GLU A 105 21.62 6.33 -3.46
C GLU A 105 20.26 5.73 -3.82
N GLU A 106 20.16 5.02 -4.94
CA GLU A 106 18.94 4.30 -5.32
C GLU A 106 18.50 3.30 -4.25
N ASN A 107 19.43 2.51 -3.71
CA ASN A 107 19.12 1.53 -2.67
C ASN A 107 18.63 2.20 -1.38
N LYS A 108 19.25 3.32 -1.00
CA LYS A 108 18.80 4.13 0.14
C LYS A 108 17.38 4.69 -0.10
N ILE A 109 17.12 5.23 -1.30
CA ILE A 109 15.81 5.78 -1.66
C ILE A 109 14.74 4.67 -1.66
N LYS A 110 15.04 3.50 -2.23
CA LYS A 110 14.16 2.32 -2.22
C LYS A 110 13.82 1.90 -0.79
N LEU A 111 14.83 1.74 0.07
CA LEU A 111 14.62 1.37 1.48
C LEU A 111 13.76 2.39 2.23
N LEU A 112 14.02 3.68 2.04
CA LEU A 112 13.23 4.75 2.67
C LEU A 112 11.78 4.76 2.18
N ASN A 113 11.57 4.53 0.88
CA ASN A 113 10.24 4.45 0.30
C ASN A 113 9.48 3.23 0.84
N ASP A 114 10.12 2.06 0.90
CA ASP A 114 9.53 0.83 1.45
C ASP A 114 9.17 0.97 2.94
N LEU A 115 10.02 1.67 3.71
CA LEU A 115 9.70 1.97 5.10
C LEU A 115 8.52 2.94 5.20
N LYS A 116 8.48 3.96 4.36
CA LYS A 116 7.39 4.95 4.32
C LYS A 116 6.06 4.31 3.91
N THR A 117 6.05 3.40 2.94
CA THR A 117 4.83 2.68 2.54
C THR A 117 4.34 1.78 3.67
N ARG A 118 5.23 1.00 4.30
CA ARG A 118 4.86 0.16 5.46
C ARG A 118 4.26 0.95 6.61
N VAL A 119 4.86 2.08 6.97
CA VAL A 119 4.33 2.96 8.03
C VAL A 119 2.96 3.52 7.66
N LYS A 120 2.75 3.91 6.40
CA LYS A 120 1.42 4.37 5.94
C LYS A 120 0.37 3.26 6.03
N GLU A 121 0.69 2.06 5.58
CA GLU A 121 -0.22 0.91 5.67
C GLU A 121 -0.56 0.55 7.12
N GLU A 122 0.41 0.60 8.03
CA GLU A 122 0.17 0.38 9.46
C GLU A 122 -0.74 1.45 10.06
N LEU A 123 -0.52 2.73 9.73
CA LEU A 123 -1.40 3.82 10.16
C LEU A 123 -2.83 3.66 9.63
N GLU A 124 -2.98 3.27 8.36
CA GLU A 124 -4.30 3.03 7.76
C GLU A 124 -5.01 1.85 8.43
N LYS A 125 -4.31 0.76 8.73
CA LYS A 125 -4.85 -0.38 9.50
C LYS A 125 -5.29 0.05 10.90
N ILE A 126 -4.50 0.87 11.59
CA ILE A 126 -4.85 1.40 12.91
C ILE A 126 -6.13 2.25 12.81
N MET A 127 -6.22 3.14 11.82
CA MET A 127 -7.41 3.96 11.61
C MET A 127 -8.66 3.13 11.33
N GLN A 128 -8.56 2.13 10.44
CA GLN A 128 -9.67 1.22 10.13
C GLN A 128 -10.11 0.44 11.37
N HIS A 129 -9.16 -0.04 12.19
CA HIS A 129 -9.47 -0.73 13.44
C HIS A 129 -10.19 0.17 14.44
N HIS A 130 -9.76 1.43 14.57
CA HIS A 130 -10.45 2.41 15.42
C HIS A 130 -11.88 2.67 14.94
N GLN A 131 -12.09 2.86 13.63
CA GLN A 131 -13.42 3.06 13.06
C GLN A 131 -14.32 1.83 13.23
N SER A 132 -13.78 0.62 13.04
CA SER A 132 -14.54 -0.63 13.27
C SER A 132 -15.01 -0.72 14.72
N LYS A 133 -14.08 -0.49 15.67
CA LYS A 133 -14.41 -0.50 17.10
C LYS A 133 -15.44 0.54 17.48
N GLU A 134 -15.31 1.77 17.00
CA GLU A 134 -16.27 2.83 17.27
C GLU A 134 -17.67 2.48 16.72
N ASN A 135 -17.74 1.90 15.52
CA ASN A 135 -19.00 1.42 14.95
C ASN A 135 -19.59 0.27 15.76
N GLU A 136 -18.78 -0.71 16.17
CA GLU A 136 -19.19 -1.83 17.01
C GLU A 136 -19.74 -1.34 18.36
N ASP A 137 -19.05 -0.41 19.02
CA ASP A 137 -19.47 0.17 20.30
C ASP A 137 -20.80 0.93 20.13
N LEU A 138 -20.96 1.68 19.04
CA LEU A 138 -22.20 2.41 18.73
C LEU A 138 -23.37 1.45 18.45
N GLU A 139 -23.12 0.36 17.73
CA GLU A 139 -24.14 -0.66 17.44
C GLU A 139 -24.55 -1.42 18.70
N GLN A 140 -23.59 -1.77 19.56
CA GLN A 140 -23.88 -2.36 20.87
C GLN A 140 -24.71 -1.41 21.75
N ALA A 141 -24.36 -0.13 21.78
CA ALA A 141 -25.13 0.88 22.52
C ALA A 141 -26.57 0.99 22.01
N LYS A 142 -26.78 0.99 20.69
CA LYS A 142 -28.12 1.00 20.08
C LYS A 142 -28.91 -0.27 20.43
N SER A 143 -28.29 -1.45 20.28
CA SER A 143 -28.93 -2.71 20.63
C SER A 143 -29.36 -2.77 22.10
N LEU A 144 -28.52 -2.27 23.02
CA LEU A 144 -28.86 -2.18 24.44
C LEU A 144 -30.02 -1.20 24.68
N MET A 145 -30.05 -0.05 24.00
CA MET A 145 -31.14 0.91 24.09
C MET A 145 -32.46 0.31 23.58
N ASP A 146 -32.44 -0.39 22.45
CA ASP A 146 -33.62 -1.05 21.88
C ASP A 146 -34.14 -2.15 22.83
N ALA A 147 -33.25 -2.94 23.42
CA ALA A 147 -33.63 -3.97 24.40
C ALA A 147 -34.22 -3.37 25.69
N ILE A 148 -33.72 -2.20 26.13
CA ILE A 148 -34.30 -1.47 27.27
C ILE A 148 -35.69 -0.94 26.90
N GLN A 149 -35.83 -0.35 25.71
CA GLN A 149 -37.09 0.19 25.23
C GLN A 149 -38.17 -0.90 25.13
N GLU A 150 -37.84 -2.06 24.55
CA GLU A 150 -38.75 -3.21 24.45
C GLU A 150 -39.21 -3.70 25.83
N LYS A 151 -38.30 -3.75 26.82
CA LYS A 151 -38.65 -4.11 28.20
C LYS A 151 -39.58 -3.10 28.85
N LEU A 152 -39.35 -1.80 28.62
CA LEU A 152 -40.22 -0.74 29.14
C LEU A 152 -41.61 -0.79 28.52
N GLU A 153 -41.70 -0.99 27.19
CA GLU A 153 -42.97 -1.13 26.48
C GLU A 153 -43.74 -2.36 26.94
N THR A 154 -43.07 -3.51 27.09
CA THR A 154 -43.68 -4.74 27.60
C THR A 154 -44.18 -4.56 29.04
N ALA A 155 -43.38 -3.92 29.91
CA ALA A 155 -43.78 -3.65 31.29
C ALA A 155 -44.98 -2.69 31.36
N ALA A 156 -45.01 -1.65 30.52
CA ALA A 156 -46.12 -0.72 30.42
C ALA A 156 -47.39 -1.42 29.94
N ALA A 157 -47.32 -2.22 28.87
CA ALA A 157 -48.44 -3.01 28.35
C ALA A 157 -49.00 -3.98 29.40
N ASN A 158 -48.13 -4.69 30.13
CA ASN A 158 -48.54 -5.59 31.22
C ASN A 158 -49.23 -4.84 32.35
N ARG A 159 -48.71 -3.67 32.73
CA ARG A 159 -49.32 -2.84 33.77
C ARG A 159 -50.72 -2.37 33.35
N ASP A 160 -50.86 -1.92 32.11
CA ASP A 160 -52.12 -1.41 31.57
C ASP A 160 -53.16 -2.54 31.42
N GLN A 161 -52.76 -3.73 30.96
CA GLN A 161 -53.61 -4.92 30.92
C GLN A 161 -54.10 -5.31 32.32
N ASN A 162 -53.22 -5.34 33.33
CA ASN A 162 -53.61 -5.65 34.69
C ASN A 162 -54.58 -4.61 35.27
N LEU A 163 -54.31 -3.33 35.02
CA LEU A 163 -55.20 -2.24 35.45
C LEU A 163 -56.59 -2.36 34.80
N GLN A 164 -56.64 -2.64 33.49
CA GLN A 164 -57.90 -2.89 32.79
C GLN A 164 -58.67 -4.09 33.37
N ALA A 165 -57.97 -5.18 33.69
CA ALA A 165 -58.58 -6.35 34.31
C ALA A 165 -59.15 -6.07 35.71
N VAL A 166 -58.47 -5.23 36.51
CA VAL A 166 -58.99 -4.79 37.82
C VAL A 166 -60.20 -3.87 37.64
N VAL A 167 -60.13 -2.88 36.75
CA VAL A 167 -61.25 -1.96 36.47
C VAL A 167 -62.48 -2.73 35.98
N LYS A 168 -62.30 -3.71 35.09
CA LYS A 168 -63.38 -4.57 34.62
C LYS A 168 -64.03 -5.34 35.76
N ARG A 169 -63.24 -5.99 36.63
CA ARG A 169 -63.76 -6.71 37.81
C ARG A 169 -64.55 -5.80 38.76
N LEU A 170 -64.10 -4.56 38.96
CA LEU A 170 -64.82 -3.58 39.78
C LEU A 170 -66.16 -3.20 39.15
N LYS A 171 -66.20 -2.95 37.84
CA LYS A 171 -67.45 -2.67 37.11
C LYS A 171 -68.43 -3.85 37.17
N ASP A 172 -67.95 -5.07 36.90
CA ASP A 172 -68.76 -6.29 36.96
C ASP A 172 -69.37 -6.48 38.37
N HIS A 173 -68.59 -6.16 39.42
CA HIS A 173 -69.06 -6.20 40.80
C HIS A 173 -70.12 -5.14 41.10
N GLU A 174 -69.89 -3.89 40.68
CA GLU A 174 -70.84 -2.78 40.83
C GLU A 174 -72.18 -3.11 40.15
N GLU A 175 -72.15 -3.65 38.94
CA GLU A 175 -73.35 -4.12 38.26
C GLU A 175 -74.07 -5.24 39.02
N ALA A 176 -73.33 -6.19 39.58
CA ALA A 176 -73.91 -7.27 40.38
C ALA A 176 -74.58 -6.76 41.67
N VAL A 177 -73.94 -5.80 42.35
CA VAL A 177 -74.51 -5.12 43.53
C VAL A 177 -75.79 -4.37 43.13
N ASN A 178 -75.78 -3.62 42.03
CA ASN A 178 -76.94 -2.90 41.54
C ASN A 178 -78.11 -3.85 41.21
N ARG A 179 -77.84 -4.97 40.52
CA ARG A 179 -78.84 -6.02 40.24
C ARG A 179 -79.44 -6.61 41.53
N CYS A 180 -78.62 -6.82 42.56
CA CYS A 180 -79.09 -7.30 43.85
C CYS A 180 -80.00 -6.28 44.55
N LEU A 181 -79.60 -5.00 44.57
CA LEU A 181 -80.37 -3.92 45.17
C LEU A 181 -81.71 -3.71 44.45
N THR A 182 -81.74 -3.76 43.11
CA THR A 182 -82.99 -3.65 42.35
C THR A 182 -83.92 -4.82 42.65
N SER A 183 -83.39 -6.05 42.68
CA SER A 183 -84.18 -7.24 43.02
C SER A 183 -84.75 -7.16 44.45
N GLN A 184 -83.95 -6.70 45.43
CA GLN A 184 -84.43 -6.49 46.79
C GLN A 184 -85.52 -5.41 46.85
N LYS A 185 -85.37 -4.31 46.09
CA LYS A 185 -86.37 -3.25 46.02
C LYS A 185 -87.69 -3.75 45.43
N GLU A 186 -87.64 -4.49 44.33
CA GLU A 186 -88.80 -5.12 43.70
C GLU A 186 -89.53 -6.08 44.65
N GLN A 187 -88.77 -6.91 45.39
CA GLN A 187 -89.35 -7.79 46.40
C GLN A 187 -90.03 -7.01 47.53
N LEU A 188 -89.42 -5.92 47.98
CA LEU A 188 -89.95 -5.07 49.04
C LEU A 188 -91.23 -4.35 48.57
N ASP A 189 -91.25 -3.82 47.35
CA ASP A 189 -92.43 -3.17 46.78
C ASP A 189 -93.57 -4.19 46.55
N ALA A 190 -93.28 -5.40 46.07
CA ALA A 190 -94.28 -6.47 45.97
C ALA A 190 -94.87 -6.86 47.34
N LEU A 191 -94.06 -6.88 48.40
CA LEU A 191 -94.53 -7.10 49.77
C LEU A 191 -95.42 -5.95 50.27
N LYS A 192 -95.06 -4.68 49.99
CA LYS A 192 -95.91 -3.52 50.32
C LYS A 192 -97.26 -3.62 49.61
N ASP A 193 -97.27 -3.92 48.31
CA ASP A 193 -98.50 -4.05 47.53
C ASP A 193 -99.38 -5.18 48.06
N LYS A 194 -98.77 -6.31 48.45
CA LYS A 194 -99.47 -7.43 49.09
C LYS A 194 -100.09 -7.01 50.43
N ILE A 195 -99.37 -6.26 51.26
CA ILE A 195 -99.90 -5.73 52.53
C ILE A 195 -101.07 -4.76 52.26
N ASN A 196 -100.92 -3.82 51.34
CA ASN A 196 -101.96 -2.86 50.98
C ASN A 196 -103.23 -3.54 50.45
N SER A 197 -103.08 -4.52 49.54
CA SER A 197 -104.21 -5.30 49.03
C SER A 197 -104.91 -6.11 50.13
N GLN A 198 -104.17 -6.65 51.10
CA GLN A 198 -104.78 -7.32 52.26
C GLN A 198 -105.54 -6.34 53.16
N LEU A 199 -104.99 -5.14 53.40
CA LEU A 199 -105.65 -4.09 54.17
C LEU A 199 -106.95 -3.62 53.48
N GLU A 200 -106.92 -3.44 52.16
CA GLU A 200 -108.07 -3.05 51.35
C GLU A 200 -109.18 -4.12 51.40
N LYS A 201 -108.84 -5.40 51.17
CA LYS A 201 -109.78 -6.52 51.32
C LYS A 201 -110.37 -6.62 52.73
N ALA A 202 -109.55 -6.39 53.76
CA ALA A 202 -110.03 -6.36 55.14
C ALA A 202 -111.01 -5.20 55.38
N ALA A 203 -110.75 -4.02 54.80
CA ALA A 203 -111.63 -2.86 54.87
C ALA A 203 -112.94 -3.06 54.09
N GLU A 204 -112.88 -3.64 52.89
CA GLU A 204 -114.06 -4.02 52.09
C GLU A 204 -114.94 -5.02 52.85
N ASN A 205 -114.35 -6.09 53.40
CA ASN A 205 -115.07 -7.07 54.21
C ASN A 205 -115.72 -6.43 55.45
N ARG A 206 -115.02 -5.49 56.09
CA ARG A 206 -115.58 -4.72 57.22
C ARG A 206 -116.76 -3.87 56.76
N ASN A 207 -116.65 -3.17 55.63
CA ASN A 207 -117.72 -2.34 55.08
C ASN A 207 -118.93 -3.18 54.64
N ALA A 208 -118.70 -4.33 54.01
CA ALA A 208 -119.75 -5.28 53.63
C ALA A 208 -120.53 -5.76 54.86
N LYS A 209 -119.83 -6.20 55.92
CA LYS A 209 -120.49 -6.57 57.19
C LYS A 209 -121.25 -5.41 57.82
N LEU A 210 -120.68 -4.20 57.83
CA LEU A 210 -121.39 -3.02 58.33
C LEU A 210 -122.63 -2.70 57.51
N GLN A 211 -122.59 -2.90 56.19
CA GLN A 211 -123.72 -2.70 55.30
C GLN A 211 -124.81 -3.75 55.52
N GLU A 212 -124.43 -5.04 55.65
CA GLU A 212 -125.36 -6.11 56.03
C GLU A 212 -126.07 -5.80 57.36
N ILE A 213 -125.33 -5.33 58.38
CA ILE A 213 -125.91 -4.92 59.67
C ILE A 213 -126.90 -3.76 59.48
N LYS A 214 -126.54 -2.75 58.67
CA LYS A 214 -127.43 -1.60 58.39
C LYS A 214 -128.69 -2.03 57.65
N ASP A 215 -128.58 -2.91 56.67
CA ASP A 215 -129.73 -3.35 55.88
C ASP A 215 -130.65 -4.28 56.68
N ALA A 216 -130.09 -5.15 57.53
CA ALA A 216 -130.85 -5.92 58.52
C ALA A 216 -131.60 -5.00 59.51
N ALA A 217 -130.96 -3.92 59.97
CA ALA A 217 -131.61 -2.91 60.82
C ALA A 217 -132.78 -2.22 60.10
N LYS A 218 -132.58 -1.79 58.83
CA LYS A 218 -133.66 -1.20 58.03
C LYS A 218 -134.81 -2.17 57.76
N GLU A 219 -134.53 -3.44 57.51
CA GLU A 219 -135.57 -4.46 57.31
C GLU A 219 -136.37 -4.69 58.60
N HIS A 220 -135.68 -4.71 59.75
CA HIS A 220 -136.34 -4.74 61.05
C HIS A 220 -137.24 -3.52 61.24
N ASP A 221 -136.77 -2.31 60.93
CA ASP A 221 -137.58 -1.09 61.00
C ASP A 221 -138.81 -1.15 60.08
N LYS A 222 -138.65 -1.62 58.83
CA LYS A 222 -139.79 -1.85 57.91
C LYS A 222 -140.80 -2.86 58.46
N LYS A 223 -140.35 -3.95 59.10
CA LYS A 223 -141.24 -4.93 59.73
C LYS A 223 -142.01 -4.31 60.90
N VAL A 224 -141.32 -3.50 61.73
CA VAL A 224 -141.95 -2.73 62.80
C VAL A 224 -143.02 -1.79 62.25
N ASP A 225 -142.72 -1.06 61.17
CA ASP A 225 -143.68 -0.14 60.55
C ASP A 225 -144.83 -0.85 59.85
N ALA A 226 -144.61 -2.01 59.20
CA ALA A 226 -145.69 -2.84 58.66
C ALA A 226 -146.62 -3.40 59.75
N ILE A 227 -146.07 -3.74 60.93
CA ILE A 227 -146.88 -4.13 62.10
C ILE A 227 -147.71 -2.93 62.61
N LYS A 228 -147.14 -1.71 62.62
CA LYS A 228 -147.90 -0.49 62.96
C LYS A 228 -149.03 -0.23 61.95
N GLN A 229 -148.78 -0.35 60.64
CA GLN A 229 -149.80 -0.17 59.62
C GLN A 229 -150.89 -1.25 59.65
N LYS A 230 -150.56 -2.50 60.00
CA LYS A 230 -151.59 -3.54 60.24
C LYS A 230 -152.45 -3.23 61.47
N LYS A 231 -151.86 -2.67 62.53
CA LYS A 231 -152.64 -2.19 63.69
C LYS A 231 -153.54 -1.00 63.33
N GLU A 232 -153.06 -0.08 62.50
CA GLU A 232 -153.85 1.08 62.04
C GLU A 232 -154.93 0.70 61.00
N GLY A 233 -154.76 -0.40 60.27
CA GLY A 233 -155.74 -0.95 59.33
C GLY A 233 -156.76 -1.91 59.96
N GLU A 234 -156.53 -2.39 61.19
CA GLU A 234 -157.51 -3.17 61.98
C GLU A 234 -158.40 -2.26 62.86
N GLU A 235 -158.18 -0.93 62.84
CA GLU A 235 -158.95 0.08 63.59
C GLU A 235 -159.87 0.97 62.70
N ASN A 236 -160.19 0.56 61.46
CA ASN A 236 -161.25 1.20 60.64
C ASN A 236 -162.08 0.20 59.84
#